data_AF-A0A955G610-F1
#
_entry.id   AF-A0A955G610-F1
#
_cell.length_a   1.000
_cell.length_b   1.000
_cell.length_c   1.000
_cell.angle_alpha   90.00
_cell.angle_beta   90.00
_cell.angle_gamma   90.00
#
_symmetry.space_group_name_H-M   'P 1'
#
loop_
_entity.id
_entity.type
_entity.pdbx_description
1 polymer ?
#
loop_
_entity_poly.entity_id
_entity_poly.type
_entity_poly.pdbx_seq_one_letter_code
_entity_poly.pdbx_strand_id
1 'polypeptide(L)'
;MYSGTTIRTKSGRIMGAHQRIDRIARRYINSISDNKYFPSISEILHFEGKHGPDGIKRKSPGVDEPWHFIEPKEASLHHPLIKIIEDHIINLRQALINNNNERSAFEAAWLAHVITDGLTPAHHHAYEDELASLRKGEHHSTRNTKLQKVLMPGDNVPELIRNNWKYWGSKGLMTMHLGFELGVAAAITPYNTLDIPSPTDDELSLAREDRYNQLFIDSLIKINSIQMYKAYELKGWSRQLARQTRNELVPEIVKAVVLAWYTALHGVDR
;
A
#
# COMPACT_ATOMS: atom_id res chain seq x y z
N MET A 1 35.98 -11.45 -14.57
CA MET A 1 36.73 -10.97 -13.38
C MET A 1 36.36 -9.50 -13.21
N TYR A 2 35.78 -8.96 -12.14
CA TYR A 2 35.45 -9.34 -10.76
C TYR A 2 33.92 -9.16 -10.54
N SER A 3 33.19 -10.15 -10.03
CA SER A 3 32.86 -10.38 -8.61
C SER A 3 32.21 -9.18 -7.90
N GLY A 4 30.89 -9.22 -7.84
CA GLY A 4 30.03 -8.43 -6.97
C GLY A 4 28.65 -9.10 -6.97
N THR A 5 28.42 -9.96 -5.99
CA THR A 5 27.28 -10.86 -5.86
C THR A 5 25.93 -10.20 -6.14
N THR A 6 25.28 -10.67 -7.21
CA THR A 6 23.89 -10.38 -7.59
C THR A 6 22.91 -11.05 -6.62
N ILE A 7 22.82 -10.54 -5.39
CA ILE A 7 21.78 -10.95 -4.45
C ILE A 7 20.50 -10.18 -4.79
N ARG A 8 19.75 -10.76 -5.73
CA ARG A 8 18.30 -10.61 -6.04
C ARG A 8 17.73 -9.19 -6.28
N THR A 9 17.26 -9.02 -7.51
CA THR A 9 16.36 -7.98 -8.06
C THR A 9 14.93 -7.95 -7.46
N LYS A 10 14.71 -8.44 -6.22
CA LYS A 10 13.36 -8.76 -5.70
C LYS A 10 12.96 -8.06 -4.39
N SER A 11 13.68 -7.04 -3.90
CA SER A 11 13.37 -6.41 -2.60
C SER A 11 12.16 -5.47 -2.60
N GLY A 12 11.61 -5.09 -3.76
CA GLY A 12 10.34 -4.34 -3.89
C GLY A 12 9.17 -5.23 -4.34
N ARG A 13 9.21 -6.52 -3.98
CA ARG A 13 8.11 -7.46 -4.18
C ARG A 13 7.72 -7.97 -2.80
N ILE A 14 6.85 -7.25 -2.09
CA ILE A 14 6.00 -7.92 -1.12
C ILE A 14 5.18 -8.92 -1.94
N MET A 15 5.52 -10.20 -1.82
CA MET A 15 5.32 -11.24 -2.83
C MET A 15 3.88 -11.37 -3.36
N GLY A 16 3.55 -10.63 -4.41
CA GLY A 16 2.30 -10.81 -5.14
C GLY A 16 1.06 -10.22 -4.48
N ALA A 17 1.13 -9.66 -3.26
CA ALA A 17 -0.07 -9.23 -2.52
C ALA A 17 -0.83 -8.14 -3.28
N HIS A 18 -0.15 -7.02 -3.54
CA HIS A 18 -0.60 -5.95 -4.43
C HIS A 18 -1.13 -6.48 -5.75
N GLN A 19 -0.30 -7.23 -6.48
CA GLN A 19 -0.69 -7.71 -7.80
C GLN A 19 -1.90 -8.66 -7.74
N ARG A 20 -2.15 -9.35 -6.63
CA ARG A 20 -3.33 -10.20 -6.45
C ARG A 20 -4.55 -9.36 -6.11
N ILE A 21 -4.40 -8.33 -5.28
CA ILE A 21 -5.44 -7.33 -5.01
C ILE A 21 -5.88 -6.70 -6.35
N ASP A 22 -4.94 -6.23 -7.18
CA ASP A 22 -5.25 -5.66 -8.50
C ASP A 22 -6.00 -6.64 -9.38
N ARG A 23 -5.57 -7.91 -9.42
CA ARG A 23 -6.25 -8.97 -10.19
C ARG A 23 -7.68 -9.18 -9.72
N ILE A 24 -7.91 -9.18 -8.41
CA ILE A 24 -9.25 -9.36 -7.86
C ILE A 24 -10.09 -8.13 -8.16
N ALA A 25 -9.61 -6.93 -7.83
CA ALA A 25 -10.29 -5.67 -8.07
C ALA A 25 -10.64 -5.49 -9.56
N ARG A 26 -9.73 -5.86 -10.47
CA ARG A 26 -9.96 -5.74 -11.91
C ARG A 26 -11.03 -6.68 -12.44
N ARG A 27 -11.28 -7.81 -11.77
CA ARG A 27 -12.42 -8.69 -12.09
C ARG A 27 -13.74 -8.06 -11.63
N TYR A 28 -13.76 -7.49 -10.43
CA TYR A 28 -14.96 -6.81 -9.90
C TYR A 28 -15.33 -5.57 -10.70
N ILE A 29 -14.35 -4.72 -11.05
CA ILE A 29 -14.65 -3.53 -11.85
C ILE A 29 -15.23 -3.92 -13.22
N ASN A 30 -14.81 -5.05 -13.79
CA ASN A 30 -15.35 -5.59 -15.04
C ASN A 30 -16.78 -6.10 -14.92
N SER A 31 -17.23 -6.49 -13.72
CA SER A 31 -18.59 -6.99 -13.51
C SER A 31 -19.58 -5.88 -13.19
N ILE A 32 -19.11 -4.70 -12.77
CA ILE A 32 -19.96 -3.57 -12.36
C ILE A 32 -19.85 -2.35 -13.29
N SER A 33 -19.00 -2.42 -14.32
CA SER A 33 -18.77 -1.33 -15.26
C SER A 33 -18.39 -1.86 -16.66
N ASP A 34 -19.08 -1.39 -17.69
CA ASP A 34 -18.87 -1.80 -19.09
C ASP A 34 -17.81 -0.97 -19.83
N ASN A 35 -16.87 -0.33 -19.12
CA ASN A 35 -15.91 0.56 -19.76
C ASN A 35 -14.80 -0.22 -20.50
N LYS A 36 -14.92 -0.28 -21.83
CA LYS A 36 -13.95 -0.90 -22.76
C LYS A 36 -12.56 -0.24 -22.75
N TYR A 37 -12.45 0.99 -22.25
CA TYR A 37 -11.22 1.76 -22.19
C TYR A 37 -10.51 1.66 -20.83
N PHE A 38 -11.09 0.95 -19.85
CA PHE A 38 -10.41 0.74 -18.58
C PHE A 38 -9.23 -0.23 -18.76
N PRO A 39 -8.02 0.11 -18.26
CA PRO A 39 -6.80 -0.68 -18.45
C PRO A 39 -6.98 -2.17 -18.16
N SER A 40 -6.37 -3.02 -18.98
CA SER A 40 -6.29 -4.45 -18.71
C SER A 40 -5.44 -4.73 -17.47
N ILE A 41 -5.62 -5.91 -16.87
CA ILE A 41 -4.79 -6.31 -15.73
C ILE A 41 -3.30 -6.39 -16.07
N SER A 42 -2.94 -6.75 -17.30
CA SER A 42 -1.53 -6.76 -17.74
C SER A 42 -0.92 -5.36 -17.76
N GLU A 43 -1.70 -4.36 -18.16
CA GLU A 43 -1.26 -2.96 -18.21
C GLU A 43 -1.13 -2.37 -16.80
N ILE A 44 -2.08 -2.63 -15.91
CA ILE A 44 -2.00 -2.19 -14.50
C ILE A 44 -0.75 -2.80 -13.84
N LEU A 45 -0.56 -4.12 -13.97
CA LEU A 45 0.58 -4.82 -13.37
C LEU A 45 1.94 -4.44 -13.96
N HIS A 46 1.97 -3.80 -15.14
CA HIS A 46 3.19 -3.22 -15.68
C HIS A 46 3.74 -2.12 -14.74
N PHE A 47 2.84 -1.34 -14.14
CA PHE A 47 3.15 -0.20 -13.29
C PHE A 47 3.18 -0.52 -11.79
N GLU A 48 2.56 -1.60 -11.30
CA GLU A 48 2.53 -1.94 -9.87
C GLU A 48 3.92 -2.17 -9.23
N GLY A 49 4.96 -2.44 -10.04
CA GLY A 49 6.31 -2.75 -9.55
C GLY A 49 7.38 -1.74 -9.96
N LYS A 50 8.37 -2.21 -10.72
CA LYS A 50 9.59 -1.45 -11.09
C LYS A 50 9.31 -0.18 -11.92
N HIS A 51 8.13 -0.06 -12.52
CA HIS A 51 7.74 1.08 -13.35
C HIS A 51 6.76 2.04 -12.66
N GLY A 52 6.34 1.77 -11.42
CA GLY A 52 5.48 2.69 -10.65
C GLY A 52 6.01 2.90 -9.23
N PRO A 53 5.17 2.88 -8.17
CA PRO A 53 5.49 3.41 -6.84
C PRO A 53 6.79 2.88 -6.23
N ASP A 54 6.96 1.56 -6.21
CA ASP A 54 8.18 0.91 -5.68
C ASP A 54 9.40 1.09 -6.60
N GLY A 55 9.17 1.40 -7.86
CA GLY A 55 10.20 1.81 -8.81
C GLY A 55 10.82 3.15 -8.45
N ILE A 56 10.02 4.13 -8.00
CA ILE A 56 10.49 5.46 -7.60
C ILE A 56 11.36 5.36 -6.34
N LYS A 57 10.91 4.62 -5.31
CA LYS A 57 11.69 4.33 -4.08
C LYS A 57 13.09 3.74 -4.34
N ARG A 58 13.27 3.10 -5.49
CA ARG A 58 14.53 2.49 -5.93
C ARG A 58 15.37 3.39 -6.85
N LYS A 59 14.71 4.22 -7.66
CA LYS A 59 15.36 5.09 -8.68
C LYS A 59 15.77 6.44 -8.09
N SER A 60 15.01 6.98 -7.14
CA SER A 60 15.24 8.28 -6.51
C SER A 60 15.15 8.19 -4.98
N PRO A 61 16.12 7.58 -4.29
CA PRO A 61 16.08 7.43 -2.84
C PRO A 61 15.95 8.78 -2.11
N GLY A 62 14.85 8.97 -1.37
CA GLY A 62 14.61 10.18 -0.57
C GLY A 62 14.07 11.40 -1.34
N VAL A 63 13.75 11.23 -2.63
CA VAL A 63 13.17 12.25 -3.51
C VAL A 63 11.89 11.67 -4.13
N ASP A 64 10.75 12.32 -3.88
CA ASP A 64 9.43 11.94 -4.38
C ASP A 64 8.99 10.50 -4.03
N GLU A 65 9.49 9.95 -2.91
CA GLU A 65 9.02 8.66 -2.41
C GLU A 65 7.60 8.82 -1.86
N PRO A 66 6.61 8.11 -2.42
CA PRO A 66 5.25 8.25 -1.95
C PRO A 66 5.16 7.69 -0.53
N TRP A 67 4.67 8.56 0.36
CA TRP A 67 4.62 8.35 1.79
C TRP A 67 3.27 7.71 2.14
N HIS A 68 3.28 6.44 2.54
CA HIS A 68 2.03 5.66 2.71
C HIS A 68 1.65 5.38 4.16
N PHE A 69 2.30 6.02 5.14
CA PHE A 69 1.90 5.90 6.54
C PHE A 69 0.74 6.85 6.84
N ILE A 70 -0.25 6.36 7.57
CA ILE A 70 -1.38 7.16 8.04
C ILE A 70 -1.75 6.72 9.45
N GLU A 71 -1.71 7.65 10.40
CA GLU A 71 -2.25 7.38 11.73
C GLU A 71 -3.78 7.46 11.68
N PRO A 72 -4.52 6.37 11.97
CA PRO A 72 -5.97 6.36 11.81
C PRO A 72 -6.71 7.40 12.67
N LYS A 73 -6.08 7.86 13.77
CA LYS A 73 -6.63 8.92 14.64
C LYS A 73 -6.49 10.32 14.05
N GLU A 74 -5.53 10.50 13.15
CA GLU A 74 -5.26 11.75 12.44
C GLU A 74 -5.87 11.76 11.03
N ALA A 75 -6.47 10.63 10.64
CA ALA A 75 -7.14 10.47 9.36
C ALA A 75 -8.28 11.50 9.23
N SER A 76 -8.07 12.43 8.33
CA SER A 76 -9.03 13.49 7.99
C SER A 76 -8.98 13.74 6.49
N LEU A 77 -9.98 14.46 5.97
CA LEU A 77 -10.02 14.86 4.56
C LEU A 77 -8.81 15.70 4.13
N HIS A 78 -8.06 16.26 5.07
CA HIS A 78 -6.87 17.08 4.81
C HIS A 78 -5.55 16.30 4.91
N HIS A 79 -5.59 14.99 5.19
CA HIS A 79 -4.39 14.17 5.31
C HIS A 79 -3.69 14.03 3.94
N PRO A 80 -2.35 14.16 3.85
CA PRO A 80 -1.61 14.10 2.58
C PRO A 80 -1.89 12.84 1.74
N LEU A 81 -2.04 11.67 2.38
CA LEU A 81 -2.42 10.42 1.70
C LEU A 81 -3.78 10.53 0.99
N ILE A 82 -4.76 11.18 1.60
CA ILE A 82 -6.08 11.40 1.00
C ILE A 82 -5.96 12.30 -0.23
N LYS A 83 -5.07 13.30 -0.17
CA LYS A 83 -4.80 14.14 -1.32
C LYS A 83 -4.17 13.37 -2.48
N ILE A 84 -3.19 12.50 -2.20
CA ILE A 84 -2.56 11.63 -3.20
C ILE A 84 -3.62 10.72 -3.87
N ILE A 85 -4.51 10.12 -3.06
CA ILE A 85 -5.63 9.30 -3.54
C ILE A 85 -6.53 10.11 -4.48
N GLU A 86 -6.97 11.29 -4.04
CA GLU A 86 -7.85 12.18 -4.82
C GLU A 86 -7.20 12.56 -6.15
N ASP A 87 -5.93 12.96 -6.14
CA ASP A 87 -5.19 13.35 -7.33
C ASP A 87 -5.09 12.19 -8.33
N HIS A 88 -4.82 10.97 -7.87
CA HIS A 88 -4.81 9.79 -8.73
C HIS A 88 -6.19 9.42 -9.28
N ILE A 89 -7.27 9.64 -8.52
CA ILE A 89 -8.65 9.45 -9.02
C ILE A 89 -8.94 10.43 -10.15
N ILE A 90 -8.64 11.72 -9.96
CA ILE A 90 -8.86 12.78 -10.96
C ILE A 90 -8.02 12.52 -12.22
N ASN A 91 -6.74 12.19 -12.04
CA ASN A 91 -5.84 11.89 -13.15
C ASN A 91 -6.26 10.63 -13.92
N LEU A 92 -6.72 9.59 -13.23
CA LEU A 92 -7.25 8.38 -13.85
C LEU A 92 -8.50 8.72 -14.69
N ARG A 93 -9.45 9.47 -14.13
CA ARG A 93 -10.65 9.94 -14.85
C ARG A 93 -10.27 10.68 -16.12
N GLN A 94 -9.39 11.68 -16.01
CA GLN A 94 -8.96 12.47 -17.16
C GLN A 94 -8.25 11.62 -18.22
N ALA A 95 -7.44 10.65 -17.81
CA ALA A 95 -6.77 9.73 -18.72
C ALA A 95 -7.77 8.81 -19.45
N LEU A 96 -8.82 8.35 -18.76
CA LEU A 96 -9.90 7.54 -19.34
C LEU A 96 -10.71 8.36 -20.35
N ILE A 97 -11.10 9.60 -20.02
CA ILE A 97 -11.80 10.51 -20.94
C ILE A 97 -10.97 10.75 -22.21
N ASN A 98 -9.66 10.93 -22.05
CA ASN A 98 -8.74 11.18 -23.16
C ASN A 98 -8.32 9.90 -23.92
N ASN A 99 -8.83 8.73 -23.55
CA ASN A 99 -8.40 7.42 -24.09
C ASN A 99 -6.87 7.20 -24.02
N ASN A 100 -6.22 7.73 -22.99
CA ASN A 100 -4.79 7.55 -22.76
C ASN A 100 -4.56 6.27 -21.94
N ASN A 101 -4.39 5.15 -22.65
CA ASN A 101 -4.24 3.82 -22.03
C ASN A 101 -3.01 3.72 -21.11
N GLU A 102 -1.87 4.31 -21.51
CA GLU A 102 -0.66 4.26 -20.69
C GLU A 102 -0.84 5.04 -19.38
N ARG A 103 -1.36 6.28 -19.47
CA ARG A 103 -1.60 7.11 -18.30
C ARG A 103 -2.67 6.49 -17.40
N SER A 104 -3.78 6.00 -17.95
CA SER A 104 -4.82 5.37 -17.14
C SER A 104 -4.32 4.10 -16.45
N ALA A 105 -3.49 3.28 -17.12
CA ALA A 105 -2.86 2.12 -16.49
C ALA A 105 -1.91 2.51 -15.34
N PHE A 106 -1.12 3.56 -15.55
CA PHE A 106 -0.25 4.13 -14.52
C PHE A 106 -1.05 4.61 -13.31
N GLU A 107 -2.05 5.46 -13.53
CA GLU A 107 -2.88 6.04 -12.46
C GLU A 107 -3.67 4.96 -11.70
N ALA A 108 -4.21 3.96 -12.41
CA ALA A 108 -4.93 2.85 -11.79
C ALA A 108 -4.03 2.01 -10.87
N ALA A 109 -2.79 1.72 -11.30
CA ALA A 109 -1.81 0.98 -10.49
C ALA A 109 -1.38 1.80 -9.25
N TRP A 110 -1.02 3.08 -9.46
CA TRP A 110 -0.63 3.97 -8.37
C TRP A 110 -1.72 4.12 -7.31
N LEU A 111 -2.96 4.32 -7.74
CA LEU A 111 -4.12 4.42 -6.87
C LEU A 111 -4.32 3.13 -6.05
N ALA A 112 -4.28 1.96 -6.71
CA ALA A 112 -4.43 0.68 -6.03
C ALA A 112 -3.32 0.42 -5.00
N HIS A 113 -2.08 0.76 -5.35
CA HIS A 113 -0.93 0.63 -4.47
C HIS A 113 -1.05 1.50 -3.22
N VAL A 114 -1.33 2.79 -3.40
CA VAL A 114 -1.50 3.75 -2.30
C VAL A 114 -2.62 3.34 -1.35
N ILE A 115 -3.76 2.86 -1.89
CA ILE A 115 -4.88 2.39 -1.07
C ILE A 115 -4.49 1.11 -0.32
N THR A 116 -3.79 0.19 -0.97
CA THR A 116 -3.34 -1.07 -0.36
C THR A 116 -2.37 -0.82 0.79
N ASP A 117 -1.36 0.01 0.60
CA ASP A 117 -0.43 0.37 1.67
C ASP A 117 -1.15 1.15 2.77
N GLY A 118 -1.94 2.15 2.39
CA GLY A 118 -2.69 3.00 3.33
C GLY A 118 -3.68 2.25 4.20
N LEU A 119 -4.19 1.09 3.75
CA LEU A 119 -5.07 0.23 4.53
C LEU A 119 -4.34 -0.95 5.18
N THR A 120 -3.04 -1.15 4.92
CA THR A 120 -2.27 -2.24 5.52
C THR A 120 -1.87 -1.86 6.96
N PRO A 121 -2.24 -2.65 8.00
CA PRO A 121 -2.03 -2.28 9.40
C PRO A 121 -0.60 -1.95 9.81
N ALA A 122 0.41 -2.52 9.12
CA ALA A 122 1.81 -2.20 9.38
C ALA A 122 2.20 -0.76 9.02
N HIS A 123 1.35 -0.05 8.27
CA HIS A 123 1.51 1.37 7.90
C HIS A 123 0.66 2.31 8.77
N HIS A 124 -0.08 1.79 9.75
CA HIS A 124 -0.92 2.59 10.67
C HIS A 124 -0.19 2.98 11.95
N HIS A 125 0.98 2.39 12.18
CA HIS A 125 1.82 2.68 13.34
C HIS A 125 2.70 3.90 13.07
N ALA A 126 3.11 4.60 14.12
CA ALA A 126 4.13 5.67 14.12
C ALA A 126 5.53 5.13 13.80
N TYR A 127 5.66 4.37 12.72
CA TYR A 127 6.88 3.75 12.23
C TYR A 127 7.99 4.80 12.05
N GLU A 128 7.63 5.99 11.60
CA GLU A 128 8.58 7.07 11.38
C GLU A 128 9.01 7.76 12.68
N ASP A 129 8.17 7.84 13.70
CA ASP A 129 8.62 8.32 15.01
C ASP A 129 9.62 7.36 15.63
N GLU A 130 9.37 6.05 15.52
CA GLU A 130 10.31 5.04 15.98
C GLU A 130 11.61 5.04 15.15
N LEU A 131 11.51 5.17 13.82
CA LEU A 131 12.66 5.21 12.94
C LEU A 131 13.47 6.50 13.09
N ALA A 132 12.81 7.64 13.24
CA ALA A 132 13.42 8.92 13.56
C ALA A 132 14.09 8.84 14.93
N SER A 133 13.47 8.22 15.94
CA SER A 133 14.09 7.99 17.25
C SER A 133 15.38 7.17 17.12
N LEU A 134 15.37 6.08 16.33
CA LEU A 134 16.57 5.29 16.02
C LEU A 134 17.67 6.05 15.27
N ARG A 135 17.31 7.18 14.65
CA ARG A 135 18.18 8.05 13.86
C ARG A 135 18.33 9.45 14.44
N LYS A 136 18.03 9.64 15.73
CA LYS A 136 18.20 10.92 16.45
C LYS A 136 17.47 12.10 15.79
N GLY A 137 16.28 11.85 15.22
CA GLY A 137 15.43 12.87 14.62
C GLY A 137 15.76 13.20 13.16
N GLU A 138 16.65 12.46 12.49
CA GLU A 138 16.90 12.65 11.07
C GLU A 138 15.64 12.42 10.23
N HIS A 139 15.27 13.44 9.46
CA HIS A 139 14.17 13.39 8.51
C HIS A 139 14.44 12.36 7.40
N HIS A 140 13.39 11.76 6.84
CA HIS A 140 13.54 10.71 5.82
C HIS A 140 14.26 11.15 4.55
N SER A 141 14.18 12.43 4.20
CA SER A 141 14.87 13.03 3.05
C SER A 141 16.38 13.12 3.22
N THR A 142 16.94 12.75 4.38
CA THR A 142 18.39 12.63 4.57
C THR A 142 18.93 11.25 4.13
N ARG A 143 18.03 10.30 3.83
CA ARG A 143 18.35 8.88 3.54
C ARG A 143 18.62 8.65 2.05
N ASN A 144 19.66 9.30 1.53
CA ASN A 144 19.91 9.41 0.09
C ASN A 144 20.65 8.22 -0.53
N THR A 145 21.13 7.28 0.30
CA THR A 145 21.80 6.06 -0.18
C THR A 145 21.13 4.79 0.32
N LYS A 146 21.25 3.71 -0.45
CA LYS A 146 20.75 2.38 -0.05
C LYS A 146 21.34 1.92 1.29
N LEU A 147 22.61 2.24 1.53
CA LEU A 147 23.29 1.89 2.77
C LEU A 147 22.66 2.64 3.96
N GLN A 148 22.44 3.95 3.82
CA GLN A 148 21.80 4.78 4.84
C GLN A 148 20.37 4.36 5.13
N LYS A 149 19.67 3.65 4.23
CA LYS A 149 18.32 3.12 4.49
C LYS A 149 18.33 1.82 5.31
N VAL A 150 19.39 1.04 5.22
CA VAL A 150 19.48 -0.31 5.81
C VAL A 150 20.23 -0.30 7.14
N LEU A 151 21.25 0.55 7.28
CA LEU A 151 22.04 0.67 8.50
C LEU A 151 21.54 1.82 9.36
N MET A 152 21.26 1.55 10.63
CA MET A 152 20.95 2.61 11.61
C MET A 152 22.26 3.22 12.12
N PRO A 153 22.35 4.55 12.24
CA PRO A 153 23.55 5.22 12.74
C PRO A 153 23.74 5.01 14.25
N GLY A 154 24.94 5.30 14.75
CA GLY A 154 25.28 5.34 16.18
C GLY A 154 26.61 6.06 16.40
N ASP A 155 26.76 6.77 17.52
CA ASP A 155 27.96 7.59 17.80
C ASP A 155 29.18 6.73 18.16
N ASN A 156 28.94 5.48 18.55
CA ASN A 156 29.97 4.51 18.91
C ASN A 156 29.52 3.08 18.54
N VAL A 157 30.47 2.14 18.55
CA VAL A 157 30.23 0.75 18.16
C VAL A 157 29.11 0.09 18.99
N PRO A 158 29.06 0.22 20.33
CA PRO A 158 27.95 -0.32 21.12
C PRO A 158 26.58 0.25 20.70
N GLU A 159 26.48 1.57 20.47
CA GLU A 159 25.23 2.20 20.03
C GLU A 159 24.82 1.73 18.63
N LEU A 160 25.78 1.63 17.70
CA LEU A 160 25.55 1.11 16.35
C LEU A 160 24.94 -0.30 16.38
N ILE A 161 25.52 -1.20 17.17
CA ILE A 161 25.03 -2.57 17.34
C ILE A 161 23.61 -2.56 17.92
N ARG A 162 23.39 -1.78 18.98
CA ARG A 162 22.08 -1.66 19.65
C ARG A 162 21.00 -1.13 18.70
N ASN A 163 21.28 -0.08 17.93
CA ASN A 163 20.31 0.52 17.01
C ASN A 163 19.98 -0.41 15.85
N ASN A 164 20.98 -1.13 15.31
CA ASN A 164 20.74 -2.13 14.29
C ASN A 164 20.01 -3.36 14.84
N TRP A 165 20.20 -3.75 16.12
CA TRP A 165 19.38 -4.77 16.77
C TRP A 165 17.91 -4.32 16.94
N LYS A 166 17.67 -3.06 17.32
CA LYS A 166 16.30 -2.50 17.38
C LYS A 166 15.63 -2.41 16.01
N TYR A 167 16.38 -2.38 14.92
CA TYR A 167 15.85 -2.31 13.56
C TYR A 167 15.68 -3.70 12.91
N TRP A 168 16.70 -4.57 13.02
CA TRP A 168 16.76 -5.89 12.36
C TRP A 168 16.64 -7.11 13.29
N GLY A 169 16.65 -6.92 14.61
CA GLY A 169 16.51 -8.03 15.57
C GLY A 169 15.16 -8.76 15.44
N SER A 170 14.96 -9.79 16.26
CA SER A 170 13.75 -10.65 16.18
C SER A 170 12.43 -9.93 16.44
N LYS A 171 12.47 -8.78 17.13
CA LYS A 171 11.36 -7.82 17.29
C LYS A 171 11.73 -6.43 16.78
N GLY A 172 12.69 -6.37 15.87
CA GLY A 172 13.14 -5.11 15.31
C GLY A 172 12.09 -4.51 14.38
N LEU A 173 12.08 -3.19 14.28
CA LEU A 173 11.09 -2.42 13.53
C LEU A 173 10.87 -2.94 12.09
N MET A 174 11.96 -3.10 11.32
CA MET A 174 11.88 -3.56 9.93
C MET A 174 11.54 -5.05 9.85
N THR A 175 12.04 -5.87 10.77
CA THR A 175 11.74 -7.30 10.83
C THR A 175 10.25 -7.54 11.06
N MET A 176 9.63 -6.77 11.95
CA MET A 176 8.21 -6.86 12.24
C MET A 176 7.37 -6.41 11.05
N HIS A 177 7.68 -5.26 10.47
CA HIS A 177 6.99 -4.73 9.30
C HIS A 177 7.00 -5.74 8.12
N LEU A 178 8.20 -6.19 7.71
CA LEU A 178 8.35 -7.17 6.63
C LEU A 178 7.66 -8.50 6.96
N GLY A 179 7.76 -8.95 8.21
CA GLY A 179 7.14 -10.21 8.64
C GLY A 179 5.61 -10.16 8.56
N PHE A 180 4.99 -9.02 8.89
CA PHE A 180 3.55 -8.82 8.76
C PHE A 180 3.11 -8.86 7.30
N GLU A 181 3.79 -8.10 6.43
CA GLU A 181 3.52 -8.04 5.00
C GLU A 181 3.67 -9.42 4.32
N LEU A 182 4.71 -10.17 4.70
CA LEU A 182 4.92 -11.53 4.23
C LEU A 182 3.81 -12.49 4.70
N GLY A 183 3.35 -12.33 5.94
CA GLY A 183 2.21 -13.06 6.47
C GLY A 183 0.94 -12.80 5.66
N VAL A 184 0.65 -11.52 5.35
CA VAL A 184 -0.48 -11.12 4.51
C VAL A 184 -0.38 -11.76 3.13
N ALA A 185 0.78 -11.63 2.48
CA ALA A 185 1.04 -12.24 1.17
C ALA A 185 0.87 -13.76 1.17
N ALA A 186 1.30 -14.43 2.25
CA ALA A 186 1.09 -15.87 2.41
C ALA A 186 -0.40 -16.22 2.55
N ALA A 187 -1.13 -15.54 3.43
CA ALA A 187 -2.54 -15.84 3.73
C ALA A 187 -3.49 -15.58 2.56
N ILE A 188 -3.18 -14.62 1.69
CA ILE A 188 -3.94 -14.37 0.44
C ILE A 188 -3.85 -15.59 -0.51
N THR A 189 -2.84 -16.45 -0.40
CA THR A 189 -2.68 -17.61 -1.28
C THR A 189 -3.55 -18.78 -0.82
N PRO A 190 -4.35 -19.43 -1.70
CA PRO A 190 -4.63 -19.06 -3.08
C PRO A 190 -5.75 -18.00 -3.18
N TYR A 191 -5.55 -16.98 -4.01
CA TYR A 191 -6.37 -15.75 -4.01
C TYR A 191 -7.68 -15.88 -4.77
N ASN A 192 -7.82 -16.91 -5.60
CA ASN A 192 -9.05 -17.26 -6.32
C ASN A 192 -10.13 -17.87 -5.42
N THR A 193 -9.81 -18.19 -4.17
CA THR A 193 -10.74 -18.75 -3.17
C THR A 193 -11.21 -17.71 -2.16
N LEU A 194 -10.82 -16.45 -2.34
CA LEU A 194 -11.27 -15.37 -1.48
C LEU A 194 -12.71 -15.02 -1.84
N ASP A 195 -13.56 -15.04 -0.82
CA ASP A 195 -14.90 -14.48 -0.89
C ASP A 195 -14.78 -12.97 -0.63
N ILE A 196 -15.11 -12.18 -1.64
CA ILE A 196 -15.00 -10.72 -1.57
C ILE A 196 -16.40 -10.19 -1.83
N PRO A 197 -17.05 -9.53 -0.87
CA PRO A 197 -18.36 -8.95 -1.12
C PRO A 197 -18.23 -7.86 -2.17
N SER A 198 -19.18 -7.85 -3.12
CA SER A 198 -19.33 -6.72 -4.03
C SER A 198 -19.64 -5.45 -3.24
N PRO A 199 -19.21 -4.27 -3.72
CA PRO A 199 -19.67 -3.01 -3.16
C PRO A 199 -21.20 -2.94 -3.17
N THR A 200 -21.77 -2.34 -2.13
CA THR A 200 -23.21 -2.10 -2.00
C THR A 200 -23.66 -0.95 -2.90
N ASP A 201 -24.96 -0.86 -3.20
CA ASP A 201 -25.52 0.24 -3.97
C ASP A 201 -25.29 1.60 -3.31
N ASP A 202 -25.31 1.67 -1.98
CA ASP A 202 -25.01 2.89 -1.21
C ASP A 202 -23.54 3.30 -1.38
N GLU A 203 -22.60 2.37 -1.28
CA GLU A 203 -21.17 2.65 -1.51
C GLU A 203 -20.90 3.09 -2.95
N LEU A 204 -21.55 2.47 -3.93
CA LEU A 204 -21.47 2.89 -5.34
C LEU A 204 -22.07 4.28 -5.56
N SER A 205 -23.17 4.60 -4.88
CA SER A 205 -23.79 5.94 -4.97
C SER A 205 -22.87 7.01 -4.39
N LEU A 206 -22.28 6.76 -3.21
CA LEU A 206 -21.29 7.64 -2.61
C LEU A 206 -20.06 7.84 -3.53
N ALA A 207 -19.60 6.78 -4.18
CA ALA A 207 -18.51 6.86 -5.16
C ALA A 207 -18.88 7.75 -6.37
N ARG A 208 -20.11 7.66 -6.89
CA ARG A 208 -20.57 8.54 -7.98
C ARG A 208 -20.65 10.01 -7.56
N GLU A 209 -20.95 10.28 -6.30
CA GLU A 209 -20.99 11.64 -5.73
C GLU A 209 -19.59 12.21 -5.41
N ASP A 210 -18.50 11.58 -5.86
CA ASP A 210 -17.11 11.94 -5.52
C ASP A 210 -16.83 11.94 -4.00
N ARG A 211 -17.49 11.05 -3.25
CA ARG A 211 -17.33 10.92 -1.78
C ARG A 211 -16.39 9.78 -1.39
N TYR A 212 -15.48 9.39 -2.29
CA TYR A 212 -14.53 8.31 -2.06
C TYR A 212 -13.64 8.51 -0.83
N ASN A 213 -13.22 9.74 -0.54
CA ASN A 213 -12.37 10.03 0.62
C ASN A 213 -13.05 9.60 1.94
N GLN A 214 -14.38 9.71 2.04
CA GLN A 214 -15.13 9.20 3.19
C GLN A 214 -15.09 7.67 3.24
N LEU A 215 -15.35 6.99 2.12
CA LEU A 215 -15.30 5.53 2.02
C LEU A 215 -13.93 4.97 2.43
N PHE A 216 -12.84 5.64 2.02
CA PHE A 216 -11.49 5.27 2.41
C PHE A 216 -11.24 5.46 3.91
N ILE A 217 -11.66 6.59 4.48
CA ILE A 217 -11.53 6.85 5.93
C ILE A 217 -12.33 5.82 6.74
N ASP A 218 -13.55 5.49 6.32
CA ASP A 218 -14.38 4.47 6.97
C ASP A 218 -13.69 3.09 6.93
N SER A 219 -13.10 2.73 5.78
CA SER A 219 -12.31 1.49 5.61
C SER A 219 -11.09 1.47 6.55
N LEU A 220 -10.39 2.59 6.66
CA LEU A 220 -9.23 2.76 7.52
C LEU A 220 -9.61 2.60 9.01
N ILE A 221 -10.67 3.26 9.45
CA ILE A 221 -11.19 3.14 10.82
C ILE A 221 -11.60 1.70 11.11
N LYS A 222 -12.31 1.06 10.18
CA LYS A 222 -12.72 -0.34 10.28
C LYS A 222 -11.52 -1.26 10.46
N ILE A 223 -10.51 -1.17 9.59
CA ILE A 223 -9.32 -2.03 9.66
C ILE A 223 -8.54 -1.76 10.96
N ASN A 224 -8.36 -0.50 11.33
CA ASN A 224 -7.67 -0.15 12.56
C ASN A 224 -8.37 -0.73 13.79
N SER A 225 -9.71 -0.76 13.82
CA SER A 225 -10.48 -1.31 14.95
C SER A 225 -10.19 -2.79 15.24
N ILE A 226 -9.72 -3.56 14.24
CA ILE A 226 -9.39 -4.99 14.37
C ILE A 226 -8.07 -5.19 15.15
N GLN A 227 -7.20 -4.17 15.19
CA GLN A 227 -5.93 -4.19 15.92
C GLN A 227 -4.99 -5.33 15.49
N MET A 228 -4.99 -5.68 14.20
CA MET A 228 -4.20 -6.80 13.66
C MET A 228 -2.70 -6.64 13.89
N TYR A 229 -2.14 -5.45 13.63
CA TYR A 229 -0.70 -5.22 13.82
C TYR A 229 -0.34 -5.32 15.31
N LYS A 230 -1.18 -4.81 16.21
CA LYS A 230 -0.96 -4.93 17.66
C LYS A 230 -0.95 -6.40 18.12
N ALA A 231 -1.87 -7.21 17.62
CA ALA A 231 -1.89 -8.64 17.90
C ALA A 231 -0.63 -9.35 17.38
N TYR A 232 -0.14 -8.94 16.20
CA TYR A 232 1.10 -9.43 15.61
C TYR A 232 2.34 -9.02 16.43
N GLU A 233 2.43 -7.79 16.92
CA GLU A 233 3.53 -7.36 17.80
C GLU A 233 3.67 -8.21 19.06
N LEU A 234 2.53 -8.56 19.64
CA LEU A 234 2.47 -9.31 20.90
C LEU A 234 2.78 -10.79 20.70
N LYS A 235 2.24 -11.41 19.64
CA LYS A 235 2.19 -12.88 19.49
C LYS A 235 2.90 -13.41 18.24
N GLY A 236 3.41 -12.53 17.37
CA GLY A 236 3.87 -12.89 16.04
C GLY A 236 2.73 -13.33 15.11
N TRP A 237 3.09 -13.85 13.94
CA TRP A 237 2.11 -14.32 12.96
C TRP A 237 1.33 -15.53 13.49
N SER A 238 0.01 -15.54 13.31
CA SER A 238 -0.87 -16.56 13.87
C SER A 238 -1.96 -17.00 12.90
N ARG A 239 -2.60 -18.15 13.19
CA ARG A 239 -3.77 -18.63 12.42
C ARG A 239 -4.94 -17.65 12.46
N GLN A 240 -5.12 -16.95 13.59
CA GLN A 240 -6.13 -15.91 13.72
C GLN A 240 -5.86 -14.77 12.74
N LEU A 241 -4.62 -14.25 12.71
CA LEU A 241 -4.23 -13.19 11.77
C LEU A 241 -4.43 -13.63 10.32
N ALA A 242 -4.04 -14.85 9.97
CA ALA A 242 -4.26 -15.38 8.62
C ALA A 242 -5.75 -15.42 8.24
N ARG A 243 -6.64 -15.79 9.17
CA ARG A 243 -8.09 -15.77 8.95
C ARG A 243 -8.64 -14.36 8.80
N GLN A 244 -8.23 -13.44 9.68
CA GLN A 244 -8.62 -12.02 9.62
C GLN A 244 -8.13 -11.38 8.30
N THR A 245 -6.92 -11.73 7.85
CA THR A 245 -6.40 -11.28 6.55
C THR A 245 -7.36 -11.67 5.42
N ARG A 246 -7.80 -12.92 5.40
CA ARG A 246 -8.63 -13.44 4.31
C ARG A 246 -10.08 -12.97 4.35
N ASN A 247 -10.63 -12.78 5.54
CA ASN A 247 -12.07 -12.56 5.73
C ASN A 247 -12.42 -11.09 5.99
N GLU A 248 -11.44 -10.26 6.39
CA GLU A 248 -11.69 -8.88 6.81
C GLU A 248 -10.77 -7.92 6.05
N LEU A 249 -9.45 -8.06 6.21
CA LEU A 249 -8.49 -7.09 5.67
C LEU A 249 -8.50 -7.03 4.14
N VAL A 250 -8.26 -8.16 3.47
CA VAL A 250 -8.13 -8.20 2.00
C VAL A 250 -9.45 -7.91 1.30
N PRO A 251 -10.61 -8.43 1.75
CA PRO A 251 -11.90 -8.00 1.24
C PRO A 251 -12.11 -6.48 1.31
N GLU A 252 -11.77 -5.85 2.44
CA GLU A 252 -11.92 -4.40 2.59
C GLU A 252 -10.99 -3.62 1.66
N ILE A 253 -9.72 -4.02 1.57
CA ILE A 253 -8.75 -3.39 0.65
C ILE A 253 -9.21 -3.49 -0.80
N VAL A 254 -9.61 -4.70 -1.24
CA VAL A 254 -10.08 -4.90 -2.61
C VAL A 254 -11.31 -4.03 -2.90
N LYS A 255 -12.26 -3.99 -1.97
CA LYS A 255 -13.47 -3.17 -2.12
C LYS A 255 -13.12 -1.68 -2.22
N ALA A 256 -12.21 -1.18 -1.38
CA ALA A 256 -11.73 0.20 -1.46
C ALA A 256 -11.08 0.51 -2.82
N VAL A 257 -10.20 -0.36 -3.33
CA VAL A 257 -9.60 -0.20 -4.68
C VAL A 257 -10.67 -0.18 -5.76
N VAL A 258 -11.66 -1.10 -5.71
CA VAL A 258 -12.77 -1.14 -6.67
C VAL A 258 -13.57 0.17 -6.64
N LEU A 259 -13.91 0.67 -5.45
CA LEU A 259 -14.66 1.92 -5.28
C LEU A 259 -13.86 3.13 -5.78
N ALA A 260 -12.54 3.14 -5.62
CA ALA A 260 -11.68 4.21 -6.13
C ALA A 260 -11.68 4.25 -7.66
N TRP A 261 -11.46 3.09 -8.29
CA TRP A 261 -11.53 2.97 -9.74
C TRP A 261 -12.93 3.26 -10.28
N TYR A 262 -13.96 2.85 -9.55
CA TYR A 262 -15.35 3.16 -9.89
C TYR A 262 -15.64 4.66 -9.82
N THR A 263 -15.11 5.35 -8.81
CA THR A 263 -15.17 6.82 -8.69
C THR A 263 -14.49 7.49 -9.89
N ALA A 264 -13.32 7.02 -10.30
CA ALA A 264 -12.65 7.57 -11.49
C ALA A 264 -13.47 7.34 -12.77
N LEU A 265 -14.20 6.23 -12.87
CA LEU A 265 -15.04 5.87 -14.03
C LEU A 265 -16.36 6.63 -14.10
N HIS A 266 -17.00 6.88 -12.95
CA HIS A 266 -18.42 7.30 -12.88
C HIS A 266 -18.69 8.51 -11.98
N GLY A 267 -17.65 9.05 -11.33
CA GLY A 267 -17.78 10.26 -10.52
C GLY A 267 -18.12 11.49 -11.37
N VAL A 268 -18.68 12.52 -10.74
CA VAL A 268 -19.12 13.75 -11.43
C VAL A 268 -17.92 14.48 -12.03
N ASP A 269 -18.08 15.04 -13.23
CA ASP A 269 -17.10 15.97 -13.79
C ASP A 269 -17.08 17.24 -12.93
N ARG A 270 -15.91 17.59 -12.40
CA ARG A 270 -15.67 18.82 -11.63
C ARG A 270 -14.84 19.80 -12.45
#